data_AF-H0G0A2-F1
#
_entry.id   AF-H0G0A2-F1
#
_cell.length_a   1.000
_cell.length_b   1.000
_cell.length_c   1.000
_cell.angle_alpha   90.00
_cell.angle_beta   90.00
_cell.angle_gamma   90.00
#
_symmetry.space_group_name_H-M   'P 1'
#
loop_
_entity.id
_entity.type
_entity.pdbx_description
1 polymer ?
#
loop_
_entity_poly.entity_id
_entity_poly.type
_entity_poly.pdbx_seq_one_letter_code
_entity_poly.pdbx_strand_id
1 'polypeptide(L)' 'MATGRPGRVIGTYEKSITRLPYVIAYALMNHGGRQSVMILRVIHTVREWTAEEWPP' A
#
# COMPACT_ATOMS: atom_id res chain seq x y z
N MET A 1 -2.91 -4.18 -13.93
CA MET A 1 -3.89 -3.45 -13.07
C MET A 1 -3.61 -3.78 -11.61
N ALA A 2 -3.94 -2.88 -10.69
CA ALA A 2 -3.74 -3.11 -9.25
C ALA A 2 -4.68 -4.23 -8.73
N THR A 3 -4.22 -4.99 -7.73
CA THR A 3 -5.03 -6.05 -7.09
C THR A 3 -5.45 -5.72 -5.66
N GLY A 4 -4.98 -4.58 -5.13
CA GLY A 4 -5.43 -3.97 -3.89
C GLY A 4 -6.48 -2.89 -4.13
N ARG A 5 -7.11 -2.43 -3.05
CA ARG A 5 -8.02 -1.27 -3.08
C ARG A 5 -7.24 0.03 -3.22
N PRO A 6 -7.85 1.14 -3.68
CA PRO A 6 -7.24 2.46 -3.55
C PRO A 6 -6.80 2.72 -2.11
N GLY A 7 -5.57 3.21 -1.94
CA GLY A 7 -5.01 3.50 -0.63
C GLY A 7 -5.46 4.86 -0.08
N ARG A 8 -5.28 5.05 1.22
CA ARG A 8 -5.54 6.33 1.90
C ARG A 8 -4.68 7.48 1.37
N VAL A 9 -3.45 7.18 0.96
CA VAL A 9 -2.57 8.16 0.32
C VAL A 9 -2.80 8.09 -1.19
N ILE A 10 -3.07 9.24 -1.81
CA ILE A 10 -3.35 9.35 -3.24
C ILE A 10 -2.22 8.72 -4.07
N GLY A 11 -2.60 7.98 -5.13
CA GLY A 11 -1.64 7.28 -5.99
C GLY A 11 -1.12 5.96 -5.44
N THR A 12 -1.61 5.53 -4.28
CA THR A 12 -1.25 4.23 -3.66
C THR A 12 -2.40 3.25 -3.68
N TYR A 13 -2.06 1.99 -3.42
CA TYR A 13 -2.98 0.88 -3.27
C TYR A 13 -2.66 0.14 -1.97
N GLU A 14 -3.69 -0.46 -1.39
CA GLU A 14 -3.63 -1.23 -0.16
C GLU A 14 -4.03 -2.67 -0.43
N LYS A 15 -3.24 -3.62 0.06
CA LYS A 15 -3.58 -5.04 0.04
C LYS A 15 -3.42 -5.66 1.42
N SER A 16 -4.53 -6.11 2.00
CA SER A 16 -4.52 -6.88 3.24
C SER A 16 -3.87 -8.25 3.01
N ILE A 17 -3.09 -8.69 3.99
CA ILE A 17 -2.49 -10.03 3.98
C ILE A 17 -3.44 -11.00 4.67
N THR A 18 -3.88 -12.02 3.95
CA THR A 18 -4.82 -13.01 4.48
C THR A 18 -4.23 -13.71 5.71
N ARG A 19 -5.02 -13.81 6.79
CA ARG A 19 -4.66 -14.44 8.08
C ARG A 19 -3.56 -13.73 8.88
N LEU A 20 -3.11 -12.55 8.46
CA LEU A 20 -2.16 -11.75 9.22
C LEU A 20 -2.71 -10.33 9.43
N PRO A 21 -2.44 -9.68 10.57
CA PRO A 21 -2.91 -8.34 10.85
C PRO A 21 -2.05 -7.27 10.14
N TYR A 22 -1.77 -7.46 8.86
CA TYR A 22 -0.92 -6.57 8.07
C TYR A 22 -1.60 -6.11 6.77
N VAL A 23 -1.31 -4.88 6.39
CA VAL A 23 -1.64 -4.28 5.09
C VAL A 23 -0.35 -3.88 4.41
N ILE A 24 -0.22 -4.24 3.13
CA ILE A 24 0.83 -3.72 2.26
C ILE A 24 0.30 -2.48 1.56
N ALA A 25 0.99 -1.36 1.75
CA ALA A 25 0.82 -0.15 0.96
C ALA A 25 1.84 -0.13 -0.18
N TYR A 26 1.36 0.04 -1.41
CA TYR A 26 2.21 0.02 -2.60
C TYR A 26 1.76 0.99 -3.68
N ALA A 27 2.66 1.38 -4.56
CA ALA A 27 2.37 2.15 -5.76
C ALA A 27 2.68 1.33 -7.02
N LEU A 28 1.96 1.61 -8.11
CA LEU A 28 2.33 1.14 -9.44
C LEU A 28 3.11 2.24 -10.14
N MET A 29 4.33 1.95 -10.57
CA MET A 29 5.18 2.92 -11.24
C MET A 29 5.79 2.32 -12.52
N ASN A 30 6.10 3.17 -13.49
CA ASN A 30 6.93 2.77 -14.61
C ASN A 30 8.40 2.96 -14.21
N HIS A 31 9.19 1.88 -14.25
CA HIS A 31 10.61 1.89 -13.98
C HIS A 31 11.33 1.18 -15.12
N GLY A 32 12.23 1.89 -15.81
CA GLY A 32 12.97 1.32 -16.95
C GLY A 32 12.07 0.82 -18.10
N GLY A 33 10.94 1.48 -18.35
CA GLY A 33 9.98 1.07 -19.38
C GLY A 33 9.11 -0.12 -19.00
N ARG A 34 9.15 -0.58 -17.75
CA ARG A 34 8.33 -1.69 -17.24
C ARG A 34 7.48 -1.24 -16.06
N GLN A 35 6.23 -1.71 -16.00
CA GLN A 35 5.41 -1.56 -14.81
C GLN A 35 6.05 -2.33 -13.65
N SER A 36 6.22 -1.64 -12.53
CA SER A 36 6.81 -2.14 -11.30
C SER A 36 5.88 -1.87 -10.13
N VAL A 37 5.91 -2.76 -9.15
CA VAL A 37 5.22 -2.60 -7.86
C VAL A 37 6.24 -2.10 -6.85
N MET A 38 6.05 -0.89 -6.35
CA MET A 38 6.89 -0.33 -5.29
C MET A 38 6.19 -0.53 -3.95
N ILE A 39 6.76 -1.37 -3.09
CA ILE A 39 6.28 -1.55 -1.72
C ILE A 39 6.72 -0.33 -0.91
N LEU A 40 5.75 0.45 -0.42
CA LEU A 40 6.01 1.67 0.33
C LEU A 40 6.11 1.37 1.82
N ARG A 41 5.15 0.60 2.35
CA ARG A 41 5.10 0.21 3.77
C ARG A 41 4.41 -1.14 3.96
N VAL A 42 4.77 -1.80 5.06
CA VAL A 42 4.03 -2.95 5.62
C VAL A 42 3.53 -2.50 6.99
N ILE A 43 2.21 -2.42 7.14
CA ILE A 43 1.55 -1.74 8.26
C ILE A 43 0.79 -2.77 9.06
N HIS A 44 1.03 -2.85 10.37
CA HIS A 44 0.17 -3.64 11.26
C HIS A 44 -1.17 -2.93 11.45
N THR A 45 -2.29 -3.64 11.37
CA THR A 45 -3.65 -3.06 11.37
C THR A 45 -4.07 -2.40 12.68
N VAL A 46 -3.26 -2.48 13.74
CA VAL A 46 -3.51 -1.85 15.04
C VAL A 46 -2.85 -0.48 15.16
N ARG A 47 -1.96 -0.14 14.21
CA ARG A 47 -1.37 1.20 14.19
C ARG A 47 -2.42 2.20 13.78
N GLU A 48 -2.46 3.31 14.50
CA GLU A 48 -3.28 4.44 14.14
C GLU A 48 -2.86 4.96 12.77
N TRP A 49 -3.83 5.07 11.87
CA TRP A 49 -3.57 5.46 10.50
C TRP A 49 -4.66 6.42 10.02
N THR A 50 -4.36 7.70 10.20
CA THR A 50 -5.12 8.85 9.72
C THR A 50 -5.17 8.91 8.20
N ALA A 51 -6.21 9.55 7.64
CA ALA A 51 -6.34 9.72 6.20
C ALA A 51 -5.15 10.52 5.66
N GLU A 52 -4.68 10.16 4.47
CA GLU A 52 -3.57 10.81 3.75
C GLU A 52 -2.19 10.82 4.43
N GLU A 53 -2.06 10.25 5.63
CA GLU A 53 -0.77 10.11 6.34
C GLU A 53 -0.31 8.66 6.36
N TRP A 54 0.86 8.37 6.96
CA TRP A 54 1.30 7.01 7.24
C TRP A 54 1.56 6.85 8.73
N PRO A 55 1.26 5.69 9.33
CA PRO A 55 1.67 5.42 10.69
C PRO A 55 3.20 5.47 10.80
N PRO A 56 3.75 5.96 11.92
CA PRO A 56 5.19 6.02 12.16
C PRO A 56 5.85 4.64 12.05
#